data_AF-A0A4Q0VAU0-F1
#
_entry.id   AF-A0A4Q0VAU0-F1
#
_cell.length_a   1.000
_cell.length_b   1.000
_cell.length_c   1.000
_cell.angle_alpha   90.00
_cell.angle_beta   90.00
_cell.angle_gamma   90.00
#
_symmetry.space_group_name_H-M   'P 1'
#
loop_
_entity.id
_entity.type
_entity.pdbx_description
1 polymer ?
#
loop_
_entity_poly.entity_id
_entity_poly.type
_entity_poly.pdbx_seq_one_letter_code
_entity_poly.pdbx_strand_id
1 'polypeptide(L)'
;MNNKKKIIIACITILSMFLCGIFIKSYKTNSETASSTRVVQEENEKQDKKQQEKKKKENSKKDEDKEKTEEAKEKEEEKKKKDKEKEEAKKKEEEKKYKKKETLKEEKKPSSNHSRSGNEEIGEKRTVHIRIEGYDKTLVPRTKITTGIFDLNPYSGPATGSSATPSKGWGIDKFKEPTNAHAVVKALEKNGFKKGSGYDLQDYGWSLYIAMAGGDREFDHRSTSGWMYRVNNVLPNVGCQGRPINNGDEILWYFGAYGFDTLATELKVNADSIGVGQAITVTLNGIKNDINTWKEFREPVKGATIYANGVPLNIGGSNILTDDKGKAVIKFDKPGTYTLSAERINNKNLRDIVRPQPITITVK
;
A
#
# COMPACT_ATOMS: atom_id res chain seq x y z
N MET A 1 -11.59 13.73 -56.75
CA MET A 1 -10.28 13.17 -56.32
C MET A 1 -10.50 12.47 -54.98
N ASN A 2 -10.76 11.16 -54.96
CA ASN A 2 -9.75 10.08 -54.84
C ASN A 2 -8.81 10.33 -53.63
N ASN A 3 -8.75 9.52 -52.56
CA ASN A 3 -8.80 8.07 -52.52
C ASN A 3 -9.35 7.48 -51.21
N LYS A 4 -9.81 6.24 -51.37
CA LYS A 4 -10.49 5.30 -50.47
C LYS A 4 -9.51 4.50 -49.59
N LYS A 5 -10.03 4.08 -48.41
CA LYS A 5 -9.92 2.73 -47.76
C LYS A 5 -8.53 2.36 -47.18
N LYS A 6 -8.37 1.61 -46.07
CA LYS A 6 -9.15 0.56 -45.38
C LYS A 6 -8.53 0.25 -44.01
N ILE A 7 -9.35 -0.30 -43.11
CA ILE A 7 -9.03 -0.93 -41.81
C ILE A 7 -8.23 -2.24 -41.99
N ILE A 8 -7.32 -2.55 -41.07
CA ILE A 8 -6.85 -3.92 -40.79
C ILE A 8 -6.84 -4.17 -39.27
N ILE A 9 -7.65 -5.14 -38.86
CA ILE A 9 -7.62 -5.87 -37.57
C ILE A 9 -6.70 -7.07 -37.77
N ALA A 10 -5.82 -7.37 -36.82
CA ALA A 10 -5.06 -8.62 -36.79
C ALA A 10 -5.16 -9.28 -35.41
N CYS A 11 -5.96 -10.35 -35.36
CA CYS A 11 -5.95 -11.40 -34.35
C CYS A 11 -4.85 -12.40 -34.68
N ILE A 12 -4.04 -12.82 -33.70
CA ILE A 12 -3.12 -13.96 -33.86
C ILE A 12 -3.63 -15.11 -33.00
N THR A 13 -4.21 -16.09 -33.67
CA THR A 13 -4.38 -17.47 -33.22
C THR A 13 -3.69 -18.37 -34.23
N ILE A 14 -2.78 -19.24 -33.79
CA ILE A 14 -2.37 -20.43 -34.55
C ILE A 14 -2.39 -21.63 -33.61
N LEU A 15 -3.16 -22.63 -34.05
CA LEU A 15 -3.46 -23.90 -33.40
C LEU A 15 -2.49 -24.99 -33.88
N SER A 16 -2.27 -25.95 -33.00
CA SER A 16 -1.44 -27.17 -33.05
C SER A 16 -1.47 -28.04 -34.32
N MET A 17 -0.35 -28.74 -34.57
CA MET A 17 -0.36 -30.15 -35.01
C MET A 17 0.71 -30.96 -34.26
N PHE A 18 0.25 -32.08 -33.70
CA PHE A 18 1.01 -33.17 -33.06
C PHE A 18 1.75 -34.01 -34.10
N LEU A 19 2.93 -34.55 -33.75
CA LEU A 19 3.35 -35.90 -34.14
C LEU A 19 4.29 -36.51 -33.08
N CYS A 20 4.05 -37.79 -32.83
CA CYS A 20 4.64 -38.66 -31.82
C CYS A 20 6.17 -38.82 -31.89
N GLY A 21 6.78 -39.00 -30.72
CA GLY A 21 8.15 -39.48 -30.57
C GLY A 21 8.40 -39.99 -29.16
N ILE A 22 8.13 -41.27 -28.95
CA ILE A 22 8.47 -42.05 -27.76
C ILE A 22 10.00 -42.11 -27.62
N PHE A 23 10.55 -41.70 -26.48
CA PHE A 23 11.82 -42.26 -26.00
C PHE A 23 11.81 -42.43 -24.47
N ILE A 24 11.69 -43.69 -24.09
CA ILE A 24 12.02 -44.23 -22.79
C ILE A 24 13.55 -44.20 -22.68
N LYS A 25 14.10 -43.62 -21.61
CA LYS A 25 15.39 -44.10 -21.08
C LYS A 25 15.39 -44.04 -19.56
N SER A 26 15.32 -45.24 -19.01
CA SER A 26 15.59 -45.55 -17.61
C SER A 26 17.02 -45.16 -17.24
N TYR A 27 17.22 -44.68 -16.01
CA TYR A 27 18.41 -45.03 -15.26
C TYR A 27 18.00 -45.76 -13.99
N LYS A 28 18.44 -47.01 -13.91
CA LYS A 28 18.43 -47.86 -12.73
C LYS A 28 19.44 -47.34 -11.72
N THR A 29 18.96 -47.31 -10.47
CA THR A 29 19.63 -47.58 -9.19
C THR A 29 21.11 -47.98 -9.21
N ASN A 30 21.87 -47.40 -8.27
CA ASN A 30 22.68 -48.20 -7.36
C ASN A 30 22.54 -47.71 -5.91
N SER A 31 22.42 -48.69 -5.03
CA SER A 31 22.26 -48.67 -3.59
C SER A 31 23.58 -48.55 -2.85
N GLU A 32 23.54 -48.05 -1.60
CA GLU A 32 24.22 -48.60 -0.42
C GLU A 32 23.62 -47.89 0.83
N THR A 33 22.81 -48.57 1.65
CA THR A 33 23.11 -49.11 3.03
C THR A 33 23.76 -48.10 3.98
N ALA A 34 23.42 -47.93 5.25
CA ALA A 34 22.50 -48.52 6.24
C ALA A 34 22.31 -47.39 7.32
N SER A 35 21.30 -47.32 8.18
CA SER A 35 21.03 -48.26 9.26
C SER A 35 19.73 -47.86 9.98
N SER A 36 18.99 -48.91 10.30
CA SER A 36 17.85 -49.04 11.20
C SER A 36 17.88 -48.18 12.48
N THR A 37 16.73 -47.62 12.86
CA THR A 37 16.18 -47.92 14.19
C THR A 37 14.67 -48.14 14.08
N ARG A 38 14.27 -49.25 14.68
CA ARG A 38 12.98 -49.94 14.63
C ARG A 38 12.19 -49.60 15.90
N VAL A 39 10.90 -49.28 15.76
CA VAL A 39 9.89 -49.54 16.80
C VAL A 39 8.69 -50.18 16.10
N VAL A 40 8.15 -51.23 16.73
CA VAL A 40 7.24 -52.23 16.18
C VAL A 40 5.89 -52.17 16.91
N GLN A 41 4.81 -52.32 16.12
CA GLN A 41 3.44 -52.80 16.41
C GLN A 41 2.53 -51.92 17.29
N GLU A 42 1.21 -51.84 17.06
CA GLU A 42 0.26 -52.88 16.63
C GLU A 42 -0.77 -52.43 15.56
N GLU A 43 -1.17 -53.41 14.76
CA GLU A 43 -2.31 -53.38 13.84
C GLU A 43 -3.65 -53.55 14.57
N ASN A 44 -4.72 -52.97 14.02
CA ASN A 44 -6.04 -53.60 14.06
C ASN A 44 -6.82 -53.26 12.79
N GLU A 45 -7.26 -54.32 12.12
CA GLU A 45 -8.06 -54.37 10.90
C GLU A 45 -9.46 -53.76 11.08
N LYS A 46 -10.02 -53.19 10.00
CA LYS A 46 -11.36 -53.54 9.47
C LYS A 46 -11.72 -52.83 8.17
N GLN A 47 -12.06 -53.65 7.17
CA GLN A 47 -13.12 -53.50 6.17
C GLN A 47 -12.97 -52.46 5.03
N ASP A 48 -12.32 -52.92 3.97
CA ASP A 48 -12.93 -53.33 2.69
C ASP A 48 -14.35 -52.85 2.25
N LYS A 49 -14.46 -52.64 0.92
CA LYS A 49 -15.64 -52.42 0.05
C LYS A 49 -16.18 -51.00 -0.17
N LYS A 50 -15.68 -50.33 -1.22
CA LYS A 50 -16.47 -49.84 -2.39
C LYS A 50 -15.59 -49.03 -3.36
N GLN A 51 -14.79 -49.72 -4.17
CA GLN A 51 -14.19 -49.16 -5.39
C GLN A 51 -14.85 -49.82 -6.61
N GLN A 52 -16.09 -49.45 -6.92
CA GLN A 52 -16.66 -49.74 -8.24
C GLN A 52 -17.84 -48.83 -8.65
N GLU A 53 -17.89 -47.57 -8.17
CA GLU A 53 -18.95 -46.61 -8.54
C GLU A 53 -18.47 -45.21 -8.99
N LYS A 54 -17.17 -45.02 -9.29
CA LYS A 54 -16.62 -43.70 -9.63
C LYS A 54 -16.13 -43.51 -11.08
N LYS A 55 -16.55 -44.36 -12.03
CA LYS A 55 -16.20 -44.21 -13.46
C LYS A 55 -17.38 -43.96 -14.42
N LYS A 56 -18.54 -43.53 -13.90
CA LYS A 56 -19.70 -43.17 -14.75
C LYS A 56 -20.35 -41.83 -14.39
N LYS A 57 -19.58 -40.90 -13.83
CA LYS A 57 -20.06 -39.56 -13.43
C LYS A 57 -19.16 -38.41 -13.88
N GLU A 58 -18.43 -38.61 -14.98
CA GLU A 58 -17.45 -37.63 -15.49
C GLU A 58 -17.77 -37.10 -16.89
N ASN A 59 -18.93 -37.47 -17.47
CA ASN A 59 -19.33 -37.01 -18.81
C ASN A 59 -20.69 -36.30 -18.86
N SER A 60 -21.16 -35.73 -17.75
CA SER A 60 -22.39 -34.92 -17.71
C SER A 60 -22.27 -33.65 -16.86
N LYS A 61 -21.06 -33.17 -16.58
CA LYS A 61 -20.80 -31.95 -15.78
C LYS A 61 -20.05 -30.85 -16.52
N LYS A 62 -19.83 -31.00 -17.83
CA LYS A 62 -19.05 -30.03 -18.61
C LYS A 62 -19.88 -29.04 -19.44
N ASP A 63 -21.19 -29.22 -19.50
CA ASP A 63 -22.09 -28.35 -20.27
C ASP A 63 -22.95 -27.42 -19.39
N GLU A 64 -23.12 -27.68 -18.08
CA GLU A 64 -23.85 -26.78 -17.16
C GLU A 64 -23.00 -25.63 -16.57
N ASP A 65 -21.66 -25.70 -16.62
CA ASP A 65 -20.78 -24.65 -16.07
C ASP A 65 -20.50 -23.50 -17.07
N LYS A 66 -20.80 -23.69 -18.36
CA LYS A 66 -20.66 -22.62 -19.37
C LYS A 66 -21.82 -21.64 -19.35
N GLU A 67 -23.05 -22.12 -19.15
CA GLU A 67 -24.26 -21.30 -19.17
C GLU A 67 -24.37 -20.39 -17.91
N LYS A 68 -23.88 -20.86 -16.75
CA LYS A 68 -23.82 -20.05 -15.51
C LYS A 68 -22.75 -18.95 -15.52
N THR A 69 -21.75 -19.04 -16.39
CA THR A 69 -20.63 -18.07 -16.44
C THR A 69 -20.95 -16.88 -17.35
N GLU A 70 -21.84 -17.04 -18.34
CA GLU A 70 -22.29 -15.96 -19.22
C GLU A 70 -23.41 -15.11 -18.59
N GLU A 71 -24.37 -15.74 -17.89
CA GLU A 71 -25.42 -15.02 -17.13
C GLU A 71 -24.86 -14.17 -15.97
N ALA A 72 -23.74 -14.57 -15.37
CA ALA A 72 -23.08 -13.82 -14.30
C ALA A 72 -22.36 -12.56 -14.82
N LYS A 73 -21.85 -12.59 -16.07
CA LYS A 73 -21.16 -11.46 -16.70
C LYS A 73 -22.13 -10.39 -17.18
N GLU A 74 -23.28 -10.76 -17.75
CA GLU A 74 -24.31 -9.79 -18.14
C GLU A 74 -24.92 -9.07 -16.92
N LYS A 75 -25.16 -9.79 -15.81
CA LYS A 75 -25.66 -9.19 -14.56
C LYS A 75 -24.65 -8.24 -13.90
N GLU A 76 -23.34 -8.43 -14.10
CA GLU A 76 -22.30 -7.54 -13.58
C GLU A 76 -22.13 -6.27 -14.44
N GLU A 77 -22.26 -6.36 -15.76
CA GLU A 77 -22.25 -5.21 -16.68
C GLU A 77 -23.49 -4.32 -16.51
N GLU A 78 -24.66 -4.91 -16.28
CA GLU A 78 -25.90 -4.16 -16.06
C GLU A 78 -25.89 -3.42 -14.70
N LYS A 79 -25.23 -4.00 -13.69
CA LYS A 79 -25.01 -3.35 -12.37
C LYS A 79 -24.05 -2.17 -12.48
N LYS A 80 -22.96 -2.31 -13.25
CA LYS A 80 -22.00 -1.22 -13.53
C LYS A 80 -22.62 -0.04 -14.29
N LYS A 81 -23.60 -0.28 -15.17
CA LYS A 81 -24.36 0.80 -15.84
C LYS A 81 -25.29 1.56 -14.88
N LYS A 82 -26.03 0.86 -14.03
CA LYS A 82 -26.94 1.48 -13.03
C LYS A 82 -26.20 2.26 -11.93
N ASP A 83 -25.00 1.83 -11.56
CA ASP A 83 -24.18 2.53 -10.57
C ASP A 83 -23.59 3.83 -11.12
N LYS A 84 -23.22 3.87 -12.42
CA LYS A 84 -22.78 5.09 -13.12
C LYS A 84 -23.86 6.17 -13.21
N GLU A 85 -25.11 5.79 -13.48
CA GLU A 85 -26.24 6.73 -13.54
C GLU A 85 -26.62 7.30 -12.16
N LYS A 86 -26.48 6.50 -11.09
CA LYS A 86 -26.71 6.98 -9.71
C LYS A 86 -25.61 7.92 -9.21
N GLU A 87 -24.37 7.75 -9.67
CA GLU A 87 -23.25 8.63 -9.31
C GLU A 87 -23.32 9.99 -10.02
N GLU A 88 -23.77 10.02 -11.27
CA GLU A 88 -24.05 11.28 -12.00
C GLU A 88 -25.24 12.07 -11.42
N ALA A 89 -26.26 11.38 -10.90
CA ALA A 89 -27.39 12.03 -10.24
C ALA A 89 -26.99 12.70 -8.91
N LYS A 90 -26.10 12.09 -8.12
CA LYS A 90 -25.59 12.66 -6.86
C LYS A 90 -24.65 13.85 -7.08
N LYS A 91 -23.81 13.82 -8.12
CA LYS A 91 -22.94 14.97 -8.49
C LYS A 91 -23.74 16.23 -8.87
N LYS A 92 -24.90 16.07 -9.51
CA LYS A 92 -25.79 17.21 -9.87
C LYS A 92 -26.53 17.82 -8.68
N GLU A 93 -26.74 17.08 -7.58
CA GLU A 93 -27.34 17.62 -6.35
C GLU A 93 -26.32 18.37 -5.46
N GLU A 94 -25.06 17.93 -5.45
CA GLU A 94 -23.99 18.60 -4.69
C GLU A 94 -23.51 19.91 -5.35
N GLU A 95 -23.46 19.98 -6.70
CA GLU A 95 -23.20 21.23 -7.43
C GLU A 95 -24.28 22.31 -7.17
N LYS A 96 -25.55 21.90 -6.97
CA LYS A 96 -26.64 22.83 -6.63
C LYS A 96 -26.56 23.34 -5.19
N LYS A 97 -26.00 22.55 -4.25
CA LYS A 97 -25.76 22.98 -2.87
C LYS A 97 -24.58 23.96 -2.76
N TYR A 98 -23.56 23.82 -3.61
CA TYR A 98 -22.42 24.74 -3.67
C TYR A 98 -22.77 26.10 -4.30
N LYS A 99 -23.58 26.12 -5.38
CA LYS A 99 -23.98 27.39 -6.05
C LYS A 99 -24.90 28.31 -5.23
N LYS A 100 -25.59 27.81 -4.19
CA LYS A 100 -26.49 28.63 -3.36
C LYS A 100 -25.78 29.40 -2.23
N LYS A 101 -24.48 29.15 -1.99
CA LYS A 101 -23.71 29.79 -0.90
C LYS A 101 -22.79 30.94 -1.38
N GLU A 102 -22.71 31.18 -2.69
CA GLU A 102 -21.76 32.11 -3.31
C GLU A 102 -22.37 33.46 -3.74
N THR A 103 -23.68 33.68 -3.55
CA THR A 103 -24.27 35.01 -3.65
C THR A 103 -24.37 35.64 -2.28
N LEU A 104 -23.32 36.36 -1.88
CA LEU A 104 -23.34 37.63 -1.13
C LEU A 104 -21.92 37.96 -0.62
N LYS A 105 -21.16 38.71 -1.43
CA LYS A 105 -20.46 39.96 -1.09
C LYS A 105 -19.25 40.17 -1.99
N GLU A 106 -19.45 41.04 -2.97
CA GLU A 106 -18.42 41.71 -3.76
C GLU A 106 -17.79 42.89 -2.98
N GLU A 107 -16.67 43.37 -3.54
CA GLU A 107 -15.87 44.59 -3.27
C GLU A 107 -14.77 44.45 -2.20
N LYS A 108 -13.48 44.77 -2.43
CA LYS A 108 -12.77 45.62 -3.43
C LYS A 108 -11.32 45.13 -3.66
N LYS A 109 -10.80 45.37 -4.86
CA LYS A 109 -9.39 45.19 -5.28
C LYS A 109 -8.47 46.25 -4.63
N PRO A 110 -7.15 45.99 -4.49
CA PRO A 110 -6.27 46.54 -5.51
C PRO A 110 -5.18 45.57 -6.01
N SER A 111 -4.84 45.82 -7.27
CA SER A 111 -3.76 45.23 -8.05
C SER A 111 -2.39 45.61 -7.47
N SER A 112 -1.50 44.63 -7.29
CA SER A 112 -0.06 44.86 -7.45
C SER A 112 0.61 43.60 -7.99
N ASN A 113 1.22 43.76 -9.17
CA ASN A 113 2.15 42.80 -9.75
C ASN A 113 3.42 42.78 -8.90
N HIS A 114 3.71 41.64 -8.25
CA HIS A 114 5.07 41.32 -7.87
C HIS A 114 5.36 39.86 -8.23
N SER A 115 6.07 39.69 -9.35
CA SER A 115 6.87 38.49 -9.62
C SER A 115 7.87 38.34 -8.47
N ARG A 116 7.55 37.46 -7.52
CA ARG A 116 8.36 37.18 -6.33
C ARG A 116 8.88 35.75 -6.42
N SER A 117 10.20 35.63 -6.35
CA SER A 117 10.97 34.40 -6.51
C SER A 117 10.54 33.28 -5.54
N GLY A 118 9.89 32.24 -6.07
CA GLY A 118 9.98 30.79 -5.78
C GLY A 118 9.96 30.18 -4.37
N ASN A 119 10.41 30.85 -3.31
CA ASN A 119 10.74 30.20 -2.02
C ASN A 119 10.27 30.95 -0.75
N GLU A 120 9.53 32.05 -0.87
CA GLU A 120 9.01 32.73 0.31
C GLU A 120 7.74 32.04 0.83
N GLU A 121 7.87 31.35 1.96
CA GLU A 121 6.73 30.85 2.73
C GLU A 121 5.96 32.01 3.36
N ILE A 122 4.63 31.98 3.26
CA ILE A 122 3.72 32.93 3.91
C ILE A 122 2.83 32.27 4.97
N GLY A 123 2.15 33.10 5.75
CA GLY A 123 1.19 32.66 6.76
C GLY A 123 1.84 32.09 8.02
N GLU A 124 1.00 31.67 8.96
CA GLU A 124 1.46 31.07 10.21
C GLU A 124 2.08 29.69 9.93
N LYS A 125 3.34 29.50 10.36
CA LYS A 125 4.04 28.22 10.18
C LYS A 125 3.54 27.19 11.19
N ARG A 126 3.37 25.95 10.73
CA ARG A 126 2.98 24.79 11.54
C ARG A 126 4.13 23.79 11.59
N THR A 127 4.28 23.11 12.72
CA THR A 127 5.35 22.14 12.98
C THR A 127 4.78 20.74 13.18
N VAL A 128 5.21 19.79 12.37
CA VAL A 128 4.77 18.40 12.36
C VAL A 128 5.95 17.44 12.45
N HIS A 129 5.68 16.17 12.74
CA HIS A 129 6.62 15.08 12.51
C HIS A 129 6.15 14.27 11.31
N ILE A 130 7.05 14.02 10.36
CA ILE A 130 6.75 13.25 9.16
C ILE A 130 7.72 12.09 9.01
N ARG A 131 7.19 10.94 8.64
CA ARG A 131 7.94 9.74 8.24
C ARG A 131 7.46 9.30 6.87
N ILE A 132 8.39 8.93 6.00
CA ILE A 132 8.11 8.44 4.65
C ILE A 132 8.72 7.05 4.50
N GLU A 133 7.86 6.03 4.40
CA GLU A 133 8.24 4.63 4.19
C GLU A 133 8.03 4.26 2.72
N GLY A 134 9.12 3.92 2.02
CA GLY A 134 9.04 3.30 0.70
C GLY A 134 8.64 1.83 0.81
N TYR A 135 8.70 1.11 -0.31
CA TYR A 135 8.32 -0.30 -0.32
C TYR A 135 9.23 -1.15 0.57
N ASP A 136 10.55 -0.98 0.44
CA ASP A 136 11.55 -1.82 1.10
C ASP A 136 12.48 -1.08 2.06
N LYS A 137 12.37 0.24 2.19
CA LYS A 137 13.26 1.08 3.01
C LYS A 137 12.56 2.34 3.52
N THR A 138 13.06 2.89 4.61
CA THR A 138 12.63 4.19 5.11
C THR A 138 13.31 5.26 4.26
N LEU A 139 12.52 6.08 3.55
CA LEU A 139 13.04 7.16 2.72
C LEU A 139 13.34 8.40 3.56
N VAL A 140 12.44 8.72 4.48
CA VAL A 140 12.60 9.82 5.43
C VAL A 140 12.26 9.28 6.82
N PRO A 141 13.24 9.16 7.74
CA PRO A 141 12.95 8.79 9.12
C PRO A 141 12.08 9.85 9.77
N ARG A 142 11.47 9.56 10.93
CA ARG A 142 10.63 10.53 11.64
C ARG A 142 11.37 11.86 11.84
N THR A 143 10.96 12.86 11.06
CA THR A 143 11.66 14.14 10.90
C THR A 143 10.73 15.27 11.30
N LYS A 144 11.24 16.21 12.11
CA LYS A 144 10.53 17.44 12.43
C LYS A 144 10.57 18.41 11.25
N ILE A 145 9.40 18.81 10.77
CA ILE A 145 9.20 19.76 9.67
C ILE A 145 8.37 20.93 10.16
N THR A 146 8.86 22.14 9.91
CA THR A 146 8.13 23.40 10.13
C THR A 146 7.91 24.06 8.78
N THR A 147 6.66 24.35 8.41
CA THR A 147 6.35 24.98 7.11
C THR A 147 5.17 25.94 7.20
N GLY A 148 5.25 27.03 6.44
CA GLY A 148 4.10 27.85 6.03
C GLY A 148 3.57 27.42 4.65
N ILE A 149 2.77 28.30 4.04
CA ILE A 149 2.23 28.13 2.69
C ILE A 149 3.29 28.58 1.69
N PHE A 150 3.53 27.79 0.64
CA PHE A 150 4.40 28.17 -0.48
C PHE A 150 3.78 27.67 -1.78
N ASP A 151 4.21 28.22 -2.93
CA ASP A 151 3.70 27.79 -4.23
C ASP A 151 4.08 26.33 -4.50
N LEU A 152 3.10 25.46 -4.70
CA LEU A 152 3.32 24.04 -4.96
C LEU A 152 3.53 23.74 -6.46
N ASN A 153 3.25 24.68 -7.37
CA ASN A 153 3.41 24.48 -8.82
C ASN A 153 4.84 24.10 -9.24
N PRO A 154 5.91 24.70 -8.70
CA PRO A 154 7.28 24.27 -9.04
C PRO A 154 7.54 22.81 -8.67
N TYR A 155 6.86 22.30 -7.64
CA TYR A 155 7.04 20.97 -7.06
C TYR A 155 6.09 19.91 -7.65
N SER A 156 5.07 20.31 -8.42
CA SER A 156 4.09 19.40 -9.03
C SER A 156 4.22 19.28 -10.56
N GLY A 157 3.80 18.13 -11.10
CA GLY A 157 3.79 17.81 -12.53
C GLY A 157 2.40 17.39 -13.03
N PRO A 158 2.21 17.22 -14.34
CA PRO A 158 0.94 16.77 -14.88
C PRO A 158 0.59 15.37 -14.37
N ALA A 159 -0.68 15.13 -14.08
CA ALA A 159 -1.16 13.80 -13.75
C ALA A 159 -1.11 12.84 -14.95
N THR A 160 -0.85 11.56 -14.66
CA THR A 160 -0.84 10.48 -15.67
C THR A 160 -2.14 9.68 -15.68
N GLY A 161 -2.99 9.83 -14.66
CA GLY A 161 -4.26 9.11 -14.55
C GLY A 161 -5.38 9.70 -15.41
N SER A 162 -6.29 8.85 -15.89
CA SER A 162 -7.42 9.25 -16.76
C SER A 162 -8.50 10.09 -16.07
N SER A 163 -8.47 10.20 -14.73
CA SER A 163 -9.35 11.07 -13.94
C SER A 163 -8.85 12.51 -13.83
N ALA A 164 -7.70 12.84 -14.44
CA ALA A 164 -7.15 14.18 -14.44
C ALA A 164 -8.05 15.16 -15.19
N THR A 165 -8.17 16.37 -14.65
CA THR A 165 -8.92 17.49 -15.24
C THR A 165 -7.99 18.68 -15.46
N PRO A 166 -8.38 19.67 -16.30
CA PRO A 166 -7.59 20.90 -16.45
C PRO A 166 -7.33 21.58 -15.10
N SER A 167 -6.06 21.88 -14.82
CA SER A 167 -5.64 22.53 -13.58
C SER A 167 -5.54 24.05 -13.75
N LYS A 168 -5.88 24.77 -12.68
CA LYS A 168 -5.60 26.21 -12.53
C LYS A 168 -4.35 26.47 -11.67
N GLY A 169 -3.60 25.42 -11.35
CA GLY A 169 -2.43 25.44 -10.49
C GLY A 169 -2.76 25.44 -8.99
N TRP A 170 -1.72 25.19 -8.20
CA TRP A 170 -1.69 25.09 -6.75
C TRP A 170 -0.80 26.16 -6.14
N GLY A 171 -1.05 27.41 -6.59
CA GLY A 171 -0.39 28.59 -6.05
C GLY A 171 -0.82 28.90 -4.61
N ILE A 172 -0.11 29.84 -3.99
CA ILE A 172 -0.35 30.29 -2.61
C ILE A 172 -1.82 30.70 -2.39
N ASP A 173 -2.48 31.28 -3.40
CA ASP A 173 -3.88 31.72 -3.36
C ASP A 173 -4.89 30.59 -3.14
N LYS A 174 -4.49 29.33 -3.33
CA LYS A 174 -5.35 28.16 -3.11
C LYS A 174 -5.44 27.74 -1.64
N PHE A 175 -4.63 28.32 -0.76
CA PHE A 175 -4.47 27.84 0.61
C PHE A 175 -4.71 28.95 1.62
N LYS A 176 -5.45 28.61 2.69
CA LYS A 176 -5.58 29.46 3.88
C LYS A 176 -4.57 29.10 4.96
N GLU A 177 -4.13 27.84 4.95
CA GLU A 177 -3.22 27.24 5.93
C GLU A 177 -2.29 26.25 5.21
N PRO A 178 -1.07 25.99 5.73
CA PRO A 178 -0.23 24.94 5.19
C PRO A 178 -0.90 23.57 5.32
N THR A 179 -0.61 22.69 4.37
CA THR A 179 -1.29 21.40 4.21
C THR A 179 -0.30 20.23 4.18
N ASN A 180 -0.81 19.00 4.15
CA ASN A 180 0.03 17.82 4.03
C ASN A 180 0.89 17.82 2.75
N ALA A 181 0.45 18.46 1.67
CA ALA A 181 1.23 18.66 0.45
C ALA A 181 2.49 19.51 0.72
N HIS A 182 2.36 20.61 1.47
CA HIS A 182 3.49 21.46 1.86
C HIS A 182 4.48 20.68 2.73
N ALA A 183 3.97 19.94 3.72
CA ALA A 183 4.80 19.15 4.63
C ALA A 183 5.59 18.05 3.91
N VAL A 184 4.95 17.27 3.01
CA VAL A 184 5.62 16.16 2.32
C VAL A 184 6.67 16.65 1.32
N VAL A 185 6.40 17.71 0.57
CA VAL A 185 7.38 18.33 -0.33
C VAL A 185 8.59 18.80 0.46
N LYS A 186 8.36 19.53 1.56
CA LYS A 186 9.46 20.02 2.40
C LYS A 186 10.27 18.88 3.04
N ALA A 187 9.61 17.80 3.43
CA ALA A 187 10.27 16.62 3.97
C ALA A 187 11.17 15.93 2.94
N LEU A 188 10.66 15.74 1.72
CA LEU A 188 11.39 15.13 0.62
C LEU A 188 12.60 15.99 0.21
N GLU A 189 12.37 17.28 -0.06
CA GLU A 189 13.44 18.21 -0.47
C GLU A 189 14.52 18.37 0.62
N LYS A 190 14.13 18.46 1.90
CA LYS A 190 15.10 18.51 3.03
C LYS A 190 15.95 17.24 3.14
N ASN A 191 15.45 16.10 2.67
CA ASN A 191 16.18 14.83 2.66
C ASN A 191 16.81 14.53 1.29
N GLY A 192 16.96 15.55 0.43
CA GLY A 192 17.69 15.45 -0.82
C GLY A 192 16.93 14.83 -2.00
N PHE A 193 15.63 14.52 -1.83
CA PHE A 193 14.79 14.09 -2.93
C PHE A 193 14.32 15.32 -3.71
N LYS A 194 14.59 15.32 -5.01
CA LYS A 194 14.19 16.40 -5.93
C LYS A 194 12.98 15.96 -6.74
N LYS A 195 12.07 16.88 -7.05
CA LYS A 195 11.02 16.63 -8.05
C LYS A 195 11.60 16.04 -9.35
N GLY A 196 10.94 15.03 -9.90
CA GLY A 196 11.27 14.40 -11.19
C GLY A 196 12.27 13.24 -11.08
N SER A 197 13.25 13.32 -10.19
CA SER A 197 14.24 12.24 -9.99
C SER A 197 14.07 11.50 -8.66
N GLY A 198 13.59 12.19 -7.62
CA GLY A 198 13.41 11.66 -6.26
C GLY A 198 11.95 11.49 -5.85
N TYR A 199 11.05 12.30 -6.40
CA TYR A 199 9.60 12.13 -6.23
C TYR A 199 8.80 12.73 -7.39
N ASP A 200 7.54 12.35 -7.50
CA ASP A 200 6.57 12.86 -8.48
C ASP A 200 5.27 13.23 -7.76
N LEU A 201 5.03 14.53 -7.58
CA LEU A 201 3.77 15.07 -7.07
C LEU A 201 2.89 15.45 -8.26
N GLN A 202 1.84 14.69 -8.51
CA GLN A 202 0.95 14.89 -9.66
C GLN A 202 -0.22 15.81 -9.34
N ASP A 203 -0.50 16.69 -10.30
CA ASP A 203 -1.65 17.59 -10.32
C ASP A 203 -2.77 17.01 -11.19
N TYR A 204 -3.85 16.56 -10.53
CA TYR A 204 -5.06 16.05 -11.17
C TYR A 204 -6.08 17.15 -11.51
N GLY A 205 -5.76 18.41 -11.25
CA GLY A 205 -6.64 19.58 -11.37
C GLY A 205 -7.62 19.74 -10.20
N TRP A 206 -8.12 18.62 -9.67
CA TRP A 206 -8.97 18.59 -8.46
C TRP A 206 -8.21 18.13 -7.20
N SER A 207 -7.01 17.56 -7.35
CA SER A 207 -6.20 17.10 -6.23
C SER A 207 -4.71 17.02 -6.53
N LEU A 208 -3.91 17.01 -5.45
CA LEU A 208 -2.49 16.66 -5.49
C LEU A 208 -2.29 15.23 -4.95
N TYR A 209 -1.39 14.48 -5.57
CA TYR A 209 -1.10 13.10 -5.22
C TYR A 209 0.39 12.77 -5.45
N ILE A 210 1.05 12.15 -4.47
CA ILE A 210 2.42 11.65 -4.66
C ILE A 210 2.32 10.34 -5.45
N ALA A 211 2.68 10.36 -6.73
CA ALA A 211 2.67 9.17 -7.58
C ALA A 211 3.96 8.35 -7.47
N MET A 212 5.06 8.97 -7.01
CA MET A 212 6.35 8.30 -6.81
C MET A 212 7.14 8.99 -5.71
N ALA A 213 7.87 8.23 -4.89
CA ALA A 213 8.96 8.74 -4.08
C ALA A 213 10.04 7.66 -3.91
N GLY A 214 11.31 8.07 -3.92
CA GLY A 214 12.45 7.18 -3.66
C GLY A 214 12.63 6.01 -4.63
N GLY A 215 12.02 6.09 -5.81
CA GLY A 215 12.06 5.07 -6.86
C GLY A 215 10.83 4.16 -6.93
N ASP A 216 9.95 4.16 -5.92
CA ASP A 216 8.70 3.39 -5.94
C ASP A 216 7.56 4.26 -6.51
N ARG A 217 7.12 3.97 -7.73
CA ARG A 217 5.95 4.59 -8.37
C ARG A 217 4.70 3.75 -8.14
N GLU A 218 3.54 4.41 -8.14
CA GLU A 218 2.27 3.72 -8.18
C GLU A 218 2.24 2.68 -9.31
N PHE A 219 1.57 1.57 -9.04
CA PHE A 219 1.49 0.40 -9.91
C PHE A 219 2.78 -0.39 -10.17
N ASP A 220 3.95 0.02 -9.66
CA ASP A 220 5.22 -0.71 -9.87
C ASP A 220 5.21 -2.14 -9.33
N HIS A 221 4.53 -2.36 -8.19
CA HIS A 221 4.53 -3.65 -7.51
C HIS A 221 3.25 -4.46 -7.79
N ARG A 222 2.10 -3.79 -7.90
CA ARG A 222 0.79 -4.39 -8.21
C ARG A 222 -0.16 -3.36 -8.82
N SER A 223 -1.23 -3.80 -9.48
CA SER A 223 -2.30 -2.89 -9.96
C SER A 223 -3.00 -2.07 -8.87
N THR A 224 -2.81 -2.41 -7.59
CA THR A 224 -3.35 -1.67 -6.44
C THR A 224 -2.28 -0.88 -5.68
N SER A 225 -1.00 -0.98 -6.08
CA SER A 225 0.08 -0.39 -5.31
C SER A 225 0.13 1.12 -5.53
N GLY A 226 0.30 1.88 -4.45
CA GLY A 226 0.36 3.34 -4.53
C GLY A 226 0.76 3.97 -3.20
N TRP A 227 0.86 5.30 -3.21
CA TRP A 227 1.22 6.07 -2.03
C TRP A 227 -0.01 6.48 -1.24
N MET A 228 0.08 6.35 0.07
CA MET A 228 -0.97 6.73 1.01
C MET A 228 -0.37 7.59 2.12
N TYR A 229 -1.22 8.30 2.85
CA TYR A 229 -0.79 9.03 4.02
C TYR A 229 -1.79 8.94 5.16
N ARG A 230 -1.29 8.96 6.39
CA ARG A 230 -2.08 9.02 7.62
C ARG A 230 -1.62 10.21 8.44
N VAL A 231 -2.55 10.86 9.12
CA VAL A 231 -2.28 11.95 10.07
C VAL A 231 -2.85 11.53 11.41
N ASN A 232 -1.98 11.41 12.42
CA ASN A 232 -2.31 10.85 13.74
C ASN A 232 -3.00 9.48 13.59
N ASN A 233 -2.41 8.61 12.75
CA ASN A 233 -2.93 7.30 12.35
C ASN A 233 -4.25 7.27 11.58
N VAL A 234 -4.92 8.41 11.35
CA VAL A 234 -6.16 8.49 10.58
C VAL A 234 -5.85 8.69 9.10
N LEU A 235 -6.38 7.81 8.24
CA LEU A 235 -6.33 7.96 6.78
C LEU A 235 -7.32 9.05 6.35
N PRO A 236 -6.87 10.17 5.77
CA PRO A 236 -7.77 11.20 5.28
C PRO A 236 -8.46 10.73 3.99
N ASN A 237 -9.72 11.12 3.81
CA ASN A 237 -10.50 10.86 2.59
C ASN A 237 -10.35 11.96 1.51
N VAL A 238 -9.23 12.67 1.56
CA VAL A 238 -8.89 13.78 0.65
C VAL A 238 -7.43 13.69 0.25
N GLY A 239 -7.08 14.27 -0.90
CA GLY A 239 -5.68 14.42 -1.30
C GLY A 239 -4.88 15.29 -0.33
N CYS A 240 -3.55 15.28 -0.46
CA CYS A 240 -2.68 15.91 0.53
C CYS A 240 -2.78 17.44 0.59
N GLN A 241 -3.33 18.06 -0.45
CA GLN A 241 -3.69 19.47 -0.46
C GLN A 241 -4.95 19.77 0.38
N GLY A 242 -5.83 18.79 0.57
CA GLY A 242 -7.15 18.99 1.16
C GLY A 242 -7.19 18.98 2.69
N ARG A 243 -6.08 18.62 3.35
CA ARG A 243 -5.98 18.56 4.82
C ARG A 243 -4.91 19.53 5.33
N PRO A 244 -5.29 20.64 6.00
CA PRO A 244 -4.38 21.49 6.75
C PRO A 244 -3.61 20.71 7.83
N ILE A 245 -2.39 21.14 8.13
CA ILE A 245 -1.56 20.56 9.19
C ILE A 245 -1.66 21.37 10.48
N ASN A 246 -1.65 20.67 11.62
CA ASN A 246 -1.62 21.27 12.95
C ASN A 246 -0.28 21.06 13.65
N ASN A 247 0.05 21.94 14.59
CA ASN A 247 1.24 21.76 15.42
C ASN A 247 1.15 20.42 16.17
N GLY A 248 2.18 19.58 16.04
CA GLY A 248 2.29 18.28 16.69
C GLY A 248 1.73 17.11 15.90
N ASP A 249 1.17 17.31 14.70
CA ASP A 249 0.69 16.18 13.88
C ASP A 249 1.81 15.18 13.58
N GLU A 250 1.48 13.89 13.71
CA GLU A 250 2.30 12.76 13.26
C GLU A 250 1.81 12.28 11.89
N ILE A 251 2.61 12.51 10.86
CA ILE A 251 2.27 12.20 9.47
C ILE A 251 3.09 10.99 9.02
N LEU A 252 2.41 9.93 8.62
CA LEU A 252 3.02 8.78 7.95
C LEU A 252 2.65 8.81 6.47
N TRP A 253 3.63 8.97 5.60
CA TRP A 253 3.51 8.64 4.18
C TRP A 253 4.08 7.26 3.95
N TYR A 254 3.40 6.44 3.16
CA TYR A 254 3.83 5.08 2.93
C TYR A 254 3.45 4.57 1.54
N PHE A 255 4.32 3.75 0.99
CA PHE A 255 3.99 2.93 -0.16
C PHE A 255 3.23 1.68 0.29
N GLY A 256 2.04 1.46 -0.27
CA GLY A 256 1.21 0.29 0.04
C GLY A 256 1.00 -0.59 -1.17
N ALA A 257 1.65 -1.77 -1.21
CA ALA A 257 1.54 -2.69 -2.35
C ALA A 257 0.12 -3.23 -2.57
N TYR A 258 -0.70 -3.26 -1.52
CA TYR A 258 -2.09 -3.68 -1.56
C TYR A 258 -3.06 -2.50 -1.44
N GLY A 259 -2.59 -1.26 -1.64
CA GLY A 259 -3.41 -0.07 -1.48
C GLY A 259 -4.04 -0.03 -0.08
N PHE A 260 -5.37 0.12 -0.02
CA PHE A 260 -6.16 0.16 1.21
C PHE A 260 -6.07 -1.10 2.08
N ASP A 261 -5.71 -2.25 1.50
CA ASP A 261 -5.52 -3.50 2.24
C ASP A 261 -4.11 -3.63 2.86
N THR A 262 -3.20 -2.71 2.54
CA THR A 262 -1.88 -2.67 3.20
C THR A 262 -2.04 -2.22 4.65
N LEU A 263 -1.48 -2.99 5.57
CA LEU A 263 -1.52 -2.63 7.00
C LEU A 263 -0.46 -1.57 7.32
N ALA A 264 -0.88 -0.35 7.66
CA ALA A 264 -0.02 0.60 8.34
C ALA A 264 0.21 0.12 9.79
N THR A 265 1.45 -0.08 10.23
CA THR A 265 1.70 -0.77 11.51
C THR A 265 2.15 0.13 12.64
N GLU A 266 1.78 -0.28 13.85
CA GLU A 266 2.22 0.29 15.12
C GLU A 266 2.91 -0.78 15.95
N LEU A 267 4.18 -0.55 16.26
CA LEU A 267 4.96 -1.36 17.19
C LEU A 267 4.84 -0.77 18.59
N LYS A 268 4.71 -1.63 19.60
CA LYS A 268 4.77 -1.27 21.02
C LYS A 268 5.60 -2.29 21.77
N VAL A 269 6.23 -1.84 22.85
CA VAL A 269 6.90 -2.69 23.82
C VAL A 269 6.34 -2.44 25.21
N ASN A 270 6.36 -3.45 26.06
CA ASN A 270 5.92 -3.30 27.45
C ASN A 270 6.97 -2.62 28.35
N ALA A 271 8.24 -2.59 27.91
CA ALA A 271 9.34 -1.89 28.57
C ALA A 271 10.42 -1.53 27.53
N ASP A 272 11.04 -0.37 27.69
CA ASP A 272 12.14 0.14 26.86
C ASP A 272 13.51 0.10 27.55
N SER A 273 13.55 -0.30 28.83
CA SER A 273 14.77 -0.57 29.59
C SER A 273 14.59 -1.82 30.44
N ILE A 274 15.43 -2.83 30.23
CA ILE A 274 15.41 -4.12 30.95
C ILE A 274 16.82 -4.61 31.29
N GLY A 275 16.94 -5.58 32.19
CA GLY A 275 18.19 -6.31 32.43
C GLY A 275 18.41 -7.46 31.45
N VAL A 276 19.67 -7.88 31.26
CA VAL A 276 20.01 -9.09 30.49
C VAL A 276 19.18 -10.30 30.96
N GLY A 277 18.66 -11.08 30.01
CA GLY A 277 17.83 -12.26 30.27
C GLY A 277 16.37 -11.97 30.66
N GLN A 278 16.02 -10.70 30.97
CA GLN A 278 14.62 -10.32 31.20
C GLN A 278 13.85 -10.32 29.88
N ALA A 279 12.58 -10.72 29.94
CA ALA A 279 11.72 -10.78 28.77
C ALA A 279 11.04 -9.44 28.51
N ILE A 280 11.06 -8.99 27.25
CA ILE A 280 10.13 -7.97 26.75
C ILE A 280 9.08 -8.63 25.86
N THR A 281 7.91 -8.02 25.79
CA THR A 281 6.87 -8.35 24.83
C THR A 281 6.75 -7.21 23.84
N VAL A 282 7.03 -7.51 22.58
CA VAL A 282 6.70 -6.67 21.43
C VAL A 282 5.26 -6.96 21.03
N THR A 283 4.48 -5.92 20.73
CA THR A 283 3.13 -6.03 20.17
C THR A 283 3.07 -5.21 18.87
N LEU A 284 2.63 -5.86 17.79
CA LEU A 284 2.51 -5.27 16.46
C LEU A 284 1.03 -5.31 16.03
N ASN A 285 0.44 -4.14 15.82
CA ASN A 285 -0.90 -3.99 15.28
C ASN A 285 -0.85 -3.33 13.91
N GLY A 286 -1.79 -3.69 13.04
CA GLY A 286 -1.99 -3.12 11.72
C GLY A 286 -3.27 -2.30 11.67
N ILE A 287 -3.26 -1.23 10.88
CA ILE A 287 -4.39 -0.33 10.64
C ILE A 287 -4.64 -0.30 9.14
N LYS A 288 -5.89 -0.52 8.74
CA LYS A 288 -6.38 -0.35 7.36
C LYS A 288 -7.75 0.32 7.36
N ASN A 289 -8.19 0.75 6.18
CA ASN A 289 -9.52 1.31 6.00
C ASN A 289 -10.22 0.58 4.87
N ASP A 290 -11.51 0.28 5.03
CA ASP A 290 -12.32 -0.17 3.90
C ASP A 290 -12.52 0.99 2.92
N ILE A 291 -12.25 0.74 1.65
CA ILE A 291 -12.25 1.78 0.61
C ILE A 291 -13.66 2.36 0.36
N ASN A 292 -14.72 1.59 0.59
CA ASN A 292 -16.08 1.99 0.26
C ASN A 292 -16.74 2.79 1.40
N THR A 293 -16.47 2.39 2.64
CA THR A 293 -17.09 2.94 3.86
C THR A 293 -16.16 3.87 4.63
N TRP A 294 -14.87 3.88 4.29
CA TRP A 294 -13.78 4.56 5.02
C TRP A 294 -13.60 4.10 6.46
N LYS A 295 -14.31 3.04 6.88
CA LYS A 295 -14.24 2.50 8.23
C LYS A 295 -12.84 1.98 8.52
N GLU A 296 -12.27 2.41 9.64
CA GLU A 296 -10.98 1.93 10.13
C GLU A 296 -11.13 0.54 10.75
N PHE A 297 -10.17 -0.32 10.45
CA PHE A 297 -10.00 -1.63 11.08
C PHE A 297 -8.61 -1.73 11.68
N ARG A 298 -8.55 -2.31 12.88
CA ARG A 298 -7.32 -2.60 13.59
C ARG A 298 -7.25 -4.09 13.86
N GLU A 299 -6.13 -4.70 13.51
CA GLU A 299 -5.92 -6.13 13.69
C GLU A 299 -4.48 -6.44 14.14
N PRO A 300 -4.27 -7.49 14.95
CA PRO A 300 -2.93 -7.95 15.25
C PRO A 300 -2.22 -8.47 13.99
N VAL A 301 -0.93 -8.17 13.85
CA VAL A 301 -0.14 -8.61 12.70
C VAL A 301 0.55 -9.92 13.03
N LYS A 302 -0.03 -11.05 12.62
CA LYS A 302 0.57 -12.39 12.74
C LYS A 302 1.72 -12.59 11.74
N GLY A 303 2.76 -13.30 12.17
CA GLY A 303 3.84 -13.82 11.32
C GLY A 303 4.79 -12.75 10.78
N ALA A 304 4.83 -11.56 11.38
CA ALA A 304 5.84 -10.55 11.04
C ALA A 304 7.16 -10.92 11.73
N THR A 305 8.26 -10.83 10.98
CA THR A 305 9.61 -11.00 11.54
C THR A 305 9.99 -9.73 12.30
N ILE A 306 10.45 -9.90 13.54
CA ILE A 306 11.04 -8.81 14.32
C ILE A 306 12.47 -8.60 13.87
N TYR A 307 12.85 -7.34 13.69
CA TYR A 307 14.20 -6.92 13.34
C TYR A 307 14.82 -6.22 14.55
N ALA A 308 16.13 -6.39 14.72
CA ALA A 308 16.93 -5.61 15.66
C ALA A 308 18.11 -5.01 14.89
N ASN A 309 18.32 -3.70 15.01
CA ASN A 309 19.40 -2.97 14.34
C ASN A 309 19.44 -3.19 12.81
N GLY A 310 18.26 -3.30 12.19
CA GLY A 310 18.11 -3.45 10.75
C GLY A 310 18.28 -4.87 10.20
N VAL A 311 18.53 -5.87 11.06
CA VAL A 311 18.63 -7.29 10.65
C VAL A 311 17.54 -8.14 11.33
N PRO A 312 17.07 -9.24 10.71
CA PRO A 312 16.15 -10.17 11.35
C PRO A 312 16.70 -10.64 12.70
N LEU A 313 15.91 -10.49 13.76
CA LEU A 313 16.30 -10.93 15.09
C LEU A 313 16.23 -12.45 15.16
N ASN A 314 17.40 -13.08 15.28
CA ASN A 314 17.55 -14.53 15.42
C ASN A 314 17.95 -14.88 16.85
N ILE A 315 17.18 -15.74 17.50
CA ILE A 315 17.47 -16.26 18.85
C ILE A 315 17.32 -17.78 18.79
N GLY A 316 18.36 -18.52 19.17
CA GLY A 316 18.35 -19.98 19.13
C GLY A 316 18.27 -20.57 17.71
N GLY A 317 18.81 -19.86 16.70
CA GLY A 317 18.84 -20.33 15.31
C GLY A 317 17.56 -20.03 14.52
N SER A 318 16.53 -19.44 15.14
CA SER A 318 15.25 -19.10 14.47
C SER A 318 14.94 -17.61 14.53
N ASN A 319 14.30 -17.10 13.47
CA ASN A 319 13.79 -15.74 13.46
C ASN A 319 12.65 -15.58 14.45
N ILE A 320 12.63 -14.45 15.16
CA ILE A 320 11.52 -14.09 16.04
C ILE A 320 10.34 -13.60 15.21
N LEU A 321 9.21 -14.29 15.31
CA LEU A 321 7.97 -13.96 14.62
C LEU A 321 6.89 -13.53 15.61
N THR A 322 5.99 -12.65 15.18
CA THR A 322 4.77 -12.34 15.93
C THR A 322 3.75 -13.48 15.86
N ASP A 323 3.10 -13.77 16.97
CA ASP A 323 2.04 -14.77 17.11
C ASP A 323 0.67 -14.26 16.57
N ASP A 324 -0.37 -15.06 16.75
CA ASP A 324 -1.74 -14.77 16.31
C ASP A 324 -2.37 -13.54 16.98
N LYS A 325 -1.76 -13.07 18.08
CA LYS A 325 -2.13 -11.83 18.79
C LYS A 325 -1.18 -10.68 18.46
N GLY A 326 -0.36 -10.83 17.42
CA GLY A 326 0.61 -9.84 17.00
C GLY A 326 1.76 -9.66 18.01
N LYS A 327 2.01 -10.63 18.89
CA LYS A 327 2.99 -10.51 19.97
C LYS A 327 4.23 -11.36 19.72
N ALA A 328 5.38 -10.87 20.15
CA ALA A 328 6.61 -11.63 20.20
C ALA A 328 7.30 -11.40 21.55
N VAL A 329 7.77 -12.47 22.19
CA VAL A 329 8.53 -12.39 23.45
C VAL A 329 10.01 -12.52 23.13
N ILE A 330 10.81 -11.57 23.62
CA ILE A 330 12.24 -11.47 23.33
C ILE A 330 13.01 -11.44 24.65
N LYS A 331 14.10 -12.20 24.72
CA LYS A 331 15.09 -12.15 25.79
C LYS A 331 16.46 -11.88 25.17
N PHE A 332 17.08 -10.77 25.54
CA PHE A 332 18.44 -10.45 25.07
C PHE A 332 19.47 -11.10 25.99
N ASP A 333 20.49 -11.71 25.41
CA ASP A 333 21.60 -12.39 26.09
C ASP A 333 22.79 -11.45 26.34
N LYS A 334 22.77 -10.26 25.75
CA LYS A 334 23.84 -9.26 25.82
C LYS A 334 23.27 -7.90 26.21
N PRO A 335 24.03 -7.11 27.00
CA PRO A 335 23.70 -5.72 27.22
C PRO A 335 23.89 -4.91 25.93
N GLY A 336 23.17 -3.81 25.80
CA GLY A 336 23.30 -2.92 24.66
C GLY A 336 22.01 -2.17 24.31
N THR A 337 22.10 -1.36 23.27
CA THR A 337 20.96 -0.65 22.71
C THR A 337 20.51 -1.34 21.43
N TYR A 338 19.22 -1.66 21.35
CA TYR A 338 18.61 -2.37 20.24
C TYR A 338 17.50 -1.52 19.64
N THR A 339 17.56 -1.23 18.35
CA THR A 339 16.48 -0.59 17.60
C THR A 339 15.61 -1.67 16.97
N LEU A 340 14.40 -1.84 17.50
CA LEU A 340 13.43 -2.83 17.05
C LEU A 340 12.54 -2.30 15.95
N SER A 341 12.27 -3.15 14.96
CA SER A 341 11.28 -2.92 13.91
C SER A 341 10.62 -4.25 13.52
N ALA A 342 9.76 -4.24 12.49
CA ALA A 342 9.12 -5.45 11.99
C ALA A 342 8.86 -5.37 10.49
N GLU A 343 8.96 -6.52 9.82
CA GLU A 343 8.62 -6.67 8.40
C GLU A 343 7.89 -7.99 8.17
N ARG A 344 7.04 -8.03 7.14
CA ARG A 344 6.38 -9.26 6.70
C ARG A 344 6.40 -9.34 5.19
N ILE A 345 6.82 -10.49 4.69
CA ILE A 345 6.69 -10.89 3.29
C ILE A 345 5.66 -12.01 3.27
N ASN A 346 4.58 -11.83 2.52
CA ASN A 346 3.51 -12.81 2.45
C ASN A 346 3.83 -13.96 1.48
N ASN A 347 2.91 -14.91 1.33
CA ASN A 347 3.05 -16.07 0.45
C ASN A 347 3.16 -15.73 -1.06
N LYS A 348 2.93 -14.48 -1.45
CA LYS A 348 3.14 -13.98 -2.82
C LYS A 348 4.49 -13.28 -2.99
N ASN A 349 5.38 -13.41 -2.00
CA ASN A 349 6.68 -12.75 -1.96
C ASN A 349 6.57 -11.21 -2.01
N LEU A 350 5.52 -10.65 -1.40
CA LEU A 350 5.29 -9.21 -1.35
C LEU A 350 5.18 -8.71 0.08
N ARG A 351 5.67 -7.49 0.31
CA ARG A 351 5.46 -6.76 1.56
C ARG A 351 4.00 -6.29 1.65
N ASP A 352 3.31 -6.73 2.68
CA ASP A 352 1.89 -6.42 2.90
C ASP A 352 1.63 -5.59 4.16
N ILE A 353 2.70 -5.22 4.86
CA ILE A 353 2.69 -4.30 6.00
C ILE A 353 3.68 -3.17 5.76
N VAL A 354 3.34 -1.98 6.23
CA VAL A 354 4.26 -0.85 6.31
C VAL A 354 5.17 -1.07 7.51
N ARG A 355 6.47 -0.83 7.37
CA ARG A 355 7.42 -0.88 8.50
C ARG A 355 6.95 0.05 9.63
N PRO A 356 6.93 -0.39 10.90
CA PRO A 356 6.53 0.49 12.00
C PRO A 356 7.63 1.52 12.31
N GLN A 357 7.27 2.60 13.01
CA GLN A 357 8.25 3.48 13.63
C GLN A 357 9.16 2.63 14.55
N PRO A 358 10.49 2.64 14.35
CA PRO A 358 11.37 1.84 15.18
C PRO A 358 11.35 2.28 16.64
N ILE A 359 11.48 1.31 17.55
CA ILE A 359 11.54 1.54 19.01
C ILE A 359 12.93 1.16 19.51
N THR A 360 13.54 2.02 20.32
CA THR A 360 14.82 1.74 20.97
C THR A 360 14.61 1.09 22.33
N ILE A 361 15.31 -0.02 22.57
CA ILE A 361 15.35 -0.75 23.84
C ILE A 361 16.77 -0.69 24.39
N THR A 362 16.89 -0.47 25.70
CA THR A 362 18.16 -0.56 26.43
C THR A 362 18.19 -1.81 27.29
N VAL A 363 19.20 -2.66 27.11
CA VAL A 363 19.45 -3.86 27.90
C VAL A 363 20.69 -3.61 28.78
N LYS A 364 20.54 -3.77 30.09
CA LYS A 364 21.56 -3.43 31.10
C LYS A 364 22.08 -4.65 31.85
#